data_AF-A0A7Y1FDK4-F1
#
_entry.id   AF-A0A7Y1FDK4-F1
#
_cell.length_a   1.000
_cell.length_b   1.000
_cell.length_c   1.000
_cell.angle_alpha   90.00
_cell.angle_beta   90.00
_cell.angle_gamma   90.00
#
_symmetry.space_group_name_H-M   'P 1'
#
loop_
_entity.id
_entity.type
_entity.pdbx_description
1 polymer ?
#
loop_
_entity_poly.entity_id
_entity_poly.type
_entity_poly.pdbx_seq_one_letter_code
_entity_poly.pdbx_strand_id
1 'polypeptide(L)'
;MIKPTPNPPVRLFAVADGISTEDLLVNLIETLASADALSCDLAFYLDGPKREELLGVAQLIGLAQLLADRVQDGVGQMTAARR
;
A
#
# COMPACT_ATOMS: atom_id res chain seq x y z
N MET A 1 -15.44 -3.10 30.54
CA MET A 1 -14.31 -2.22 30.90
C MET A 1 -13.07 -2.70 30.16
N ILE A 2 -12.66 -2.01 29.09
CA ILE A 2 -11.36 -2.25 28.46
C ILE A 2 -10.33 -1.53 29.33
N LYS A 3 -9.43 -2.29 29.95
CA LYS A 3 -8.34 -1.71 30.75
C LYS A 3 -7.33 -1.11 29.77
N PRO A 4 -6.97 0.18 29.86
CA PRO A 4 -5.93 0.73 29.01
C PRO A 4 -4.64 -0.04 29.26
N THR A 5 -4.07 -0.62 28.19
CA THR A 5 -2.84 -1.39 28.27
C THR A 5 -1.72 -0.44 28.72
N PRO A 6 -1.01 -0.71 29.84
CA PRO A 6 -0.04 0.24 30.41
C PRO A 6 1.17 0.53 29.50
N ASN A 7 1.38 -0.28 28.47
CA ASN A 7 2.37 -0.06 27.43
C ASN A 7 1.68 -0.06 26.06
N PRO A 8 1.49 1.11 25.42
CA PRO A 8 1.13 1.14 24.01
C PRO A 8 2.25 0.45 23.21
N PRO A 9 1.90 -0.29 22.14
CA PRO A 9 2.91 -0.91 21.28
C PRO A 9 3.86 0.17 20.75
N VAL A 10 5.16 -0.09 20.82
CA VAL A 10 6.18 0.80 20.25
C VAL A 10 6.00 0.78 18.74
N ARG A 11 5.56 1.91 18.19
CA ARG A 11 5.48 2.11 16.74
C ARG A 11 6.78 2.74 16.27
N LEU A 12 7.56 1.98 15.50
CA LEU A 12 8.78 2.49 14.84
C LEU A 12 8.42 3.45 13.69
N PHE A 13 7.28 3.23 13.04
CA PHE A 13 6.78 4.05 11.94
C PHE A 13 5.35 4.53 12.25
N ALA A 14 5.03 5.76 11.84
CA ALA A 14 3.72 6.36 11.95
C ALA A 14 3.42 7.24 10.74
N VAL A 15 2.14 7.34 10.37
CA VAL A 15 1.66 8.32 9.40
C VAL A 15 1.47 9.65 10.14
N ALA A 16 1.99 10.75 9.58
CA ALA A 16 1.83 12.07 10.17
C ALA A 16 0.35 12.51 10.14
N ASP A 17 -0.10 13.21 11.19
CA ASP A 17 -1.43 13.81 11.23
C ASP A 17 -1.52 14.99 10.24
N GLY A 18 -2.73 15.27 9.76
CA GLY A 18 -3.00 16.43 8.90
C GLY A 18 -2.60 16.28 7.43
N ILE A 19 -2.14 15.09 7.01
CA ILE A 19 -1.86 14.78 5.61
C ILE A 19 -3.19 14.57 4.86
N SER A 20 -3.29 15.10 3.64
CA SER A 20 -4.50 14.96 2.84
C SER A 20 -4.71 13.52 2.38
N THR A 21 -5.97 13.13 2.15
CA THR A 21 -6.27 11.80 1.59
C THR A 21 -5.59 11.58 0.24
N GLU A 22 -5.46 12.63 -0.58
CA GLU A 22 -4.76 12.56 -1.88
C GLU A 22 -3.29 12.23 -1.69
N ASP A 23 -2.59 12.93 -0.80
CA ASP A 23 -1.16 12.68 -0.53
C ASP A 23 -0.94 11.28 0.09
N LEU A 24 -1.85 10.83 0.95
CA LEU A 24 -1.82 9.46 1.50
C LEU A 24 -2.00 8.41 0.40
N LEU A 25 -2.89 8.63 -0.56
CA LEU A 25 -3.12 7.72 -1.69
C LEU A 25 -1.93 7.69 -2.64
N VAL A 26 -1.33 8.84 -2.96
CA VAL A 26 -0.10 8.91 -3.77
C VAL A 26 1.01 8.10 -3.10
N ASN A 27 1.26 8.33 -1.81
CA ASN A 27 2.29 7.60 -1.08
C ASN A 27 1.98 6.09 -1.00
N LEU A 28 0.71 5.70 -0.89
CA LEU A 28 0.29 4.29 -0.94
C LEU A 28 0.64 3.66 -2.30
N ILE A 29 0.29 4.31 -3.40
CA ILE A 29 0.53 3.80 -4.75
C ILE A 29 2.03 3.68 -5.03
N GLU A 30 2.83 4.68 -4.64
CA GLU A 30 4.29 4.61 -4.76
C GLU A 30 4.89 3.48 -3.91
N THR A 31 4.36 3.27 -2.70
CA THR A 31 4.78 2.16 -1.82
C THR A 31 4.45 0.81 -2.45
N LEU A 32 3.25 0.66 -2.99
CA LEU A 32 2.82 -0.58 -3.66
C LEU A 32 3.64 -0.85 -4.92
N ALA A 33 3.90 0.18 -5.75
CA ALA A 33 4.75 0.05 -6.93
C ALA A 33 6.17 -0.38 -6.57
N SER A 34 6.72 0.17 -5.48
CA SER A 34 8.02 -0.24 -4.96
C SER A 34 8.01 -1.69 -4.48
N ALA A 35 6.96 -2.11 -3.78
CA ALA A 35 6.81 -3.49 -3.31
C ALA A 35 6.66 -4.49 -4.47
N ASP A 36 5.92 -4.14 -5.51
CA ASP A 36 5.76 -4.96 -6.72
C ASP A 36 7.10 -5.13 -7.44
N ALA A 37 7.85 -4.05 -7.66
CA ALA A 37 9.17 -4.08 -8.27
C ALA A 37 10.15 -4.94 -7.49
N LEU A 38 10.18 -4.82 -6.16
CA LEU A 38 11.02 -5.64 -5.28
C LEU A 38 10.61 -7.12 -5.30
N SER A 39 9.31 -7.40 -5.34
CA SER A 39 8.79 -8.77 -5.41
C SER A 39 9.18 -9.43 -6.73
N CYS A 40 9.04 -8.70 -7.84
CA CYS A 40 9.44 -9.17 -9.17
C CYS A 40 10.95 -9.37 -9.28
N ASP A 41 11.76 -8.44 -8.78
CA ASP A 41 13.23 -8.56 -8.77
C ASP A 41 13.67 -9.77 -7.94
N LEU A 42 13.12 -9.95 -6.73
CA LEU A 42 13.45 -11.08 -5.89
C LEU A 42 13.01 -12.42 -6.49
N ALA A 43 11.87 -12.47 -7.21
CA ALA A 43 11.39 -13.67 -7.88
C ALA A 43 12.38 -14.19 -8.93
N PHE A 44 13.18 -13.30 -9.55
CA PHE A 44 14.24 -13.68 -10.48
C PHE A 44 15.32 -14.56 -9.84
N TYR A 45 15.60 -14.35 -8.55
CA TYR A 45 16.63 -15.10 -7.81
C TYR A 45 16.12 -16.38 -7.13
N LEU A 46 14.83 -16.67 -7.23
CA LEU A 46 14.21 -17.87 -6.65
C LEU A 46 13.83 -18.85 -7.76
N ASP A 47 13.69 -20.14 -7.45
CA ASP A 47 13.23 -21.17 -8.39
C ASP A 47 12.09 -22.01 -7.81
N GLY A 48 11.33 -22.64 -8.71
CA GLY A 48 10.28 -23.59 -8.37
C GLY A 48 9.19 -22.96 -7.48
N PRO A 49 8.65 -23.70 -6.49
CA PRO A 49 7.52 -23.25 -5.68
C PRO A 49 7.70 -21.89 -5.01
N LYS A 50 8.92 -21.53 -4.59
CA LYS A 50 9.19 -20.23 -3.93
C LYS A 50 9.08 -19.05 -4.88
N ARG A 51 9.45 -19.23 -6.16
CA ARG A 51 9.22 -18.22 -7.20
C ARG A 51 7.72 -18.01 -7.39
N GLU A 52 6.96 -19.11 -7.51
CA GLU A 52 5.51 -19.04 -7.71
C GLU A 52 4.79 -18.39 -6.52
N GLU A 53 5.18 -18.71 -5.28
CA GLU A 53 4.67 -18.05 -4.08
C GLU A 53 4.90 -16.53 -4.11
N LEU A 54 6.10 -16.10 -4.48
CA LEU A 54 6.44 -14.68 -4.54
C LEU A 54 5.77 -13.96 -5.71
N LEU A 55 5.62 -14.60 -6.86
CA LEU A 55 4.81 -14.07 -7.96
C LEU A 55 3.34 -13.95 -7.58
N GLY A 56 2.81 -14.87 -6.77
CA GLY A 56 1.48 -14.74 -6.17
C GLY A 56 1.36 -13.51 -5.26
N VAL A 57 2.39 -13.19 -4.47
CA VAL A 57 2.45 -11.95 -3.68
C VAL A 57 2.47 -10.71 -4.59
N ALA A 58 3.28 -10.72 -5.65
CA ALA A 58 3.30 -9.63 -6.63
C ALA A 58 1.92 -9.41 -7.26
N GLN A 59 1.21 -10.49 -7.62
CA GLN A 59 -0.16 -10.40 -8.13
C GLN A 59 -1.12 -9.73 -7.12
N LEU A 60 -1.03 -10.06 -5.82
CA LEU A 60 -1.85 -9.42 -4.79
C LEU A 60 -1.51 -7.93 -4.62
N ILE A 61 -0.24 -7.56 -4.74
CA ILE A 61 0.20 -6.16 -4.74
C ILE A 61 -0.38 -5.43 -5.95
N GLY A 62 -0.28 -6.01 -7.15
CA GLY A 62 -0.88 -5.44 -8.36
C GLY A 62 -2.39 -5.24 -8.24
N LEU A 63 -3.11 -6.19 -7.62
CA LEU A 63 -4.54 -6.01 -7.32
C LEU A 63 -4.79 -4.84 -6.35
N ALA A 64 -3.95 -4.68 -5.32
CA ALA A 64 -4.04 -3.54 -4.41
C ALA A 64 -3.79 -2.20 -5.11
N GLN A 65 -2.85 -2.14 -6.06
CA GLN A 65 -2.62 -0.95 -6.88
C GLN A 65 -3.85 -0.59 -7.70
N LEU A 66 -4.48 -1.56 -8.38
CA LEU A 66 -5.71 -1.31 -9.15
C LEU A 66 -6.84 -0.76 -8.27
N LEU A 67 -6.96 -1.24 -7.03
CA LEU A 67 -7.94 -0.70 -6.07
C LEU A 67 -7.59 0.73 -5.64
N ALA A 68 -6.31 1.01 -5.37
CA ALA A 68 -5.84 2.33 -4.98
C ALA A 68 -6.03 3.36 -6.10
N ASP A 69 -5.70 2.99 -7.35
CA ASP A 69 -5.90 3.82 -8.54
C ASP A 69 -7.39 4.18 -8.70
N ARG A 70 -8.30 3.22 -8.52
CA ARG A 70 -9.75 3.48 -8.59
C ARG A 70 -10.23 4.42 -7.50
N VAL A 71 -9.66 4.35 -6.30
CA VAL A 71 -9.98 5.30 -5.22
C VAL A 71 -9.44 6.69 -5.57
N GLN A 72 -8.21 6.78 -6.07
CA GLN A 72 -7.60 8.06 -6.47
C GLN A 72 -8.38 8.74 -7.61
N ASP A 73 -8.79 7.99 -8.63
CA ASP A 73 -9.65 8.49 -9.71
C ASP A 73 -10.95 9.10 -9.16
N GLY A 74 -11.59 8.40 -8.20
CA GLY A 74 -12.80 8.89 -7.55
C GLY A 74 -12.58 10.17 -6.74
N VAL A 75 -11.44 10.28 -6.05
CA VAL A 75 -11.06 11.49 -5.30
C VAL A 75 -10.82 12.66 -6.26
N GLY A 76 -10.09 12.43 -7.37
CA GLY A 76 -9.83 13.47 -8.38
C GLY A 76 -11.10 14.02 -9.04
N GLN A 77 -12.11 13.16 -9.27
CA GLN A 77 -13.41 13.61 -9.78
C GLN A 77 -14.18 14.45 -8.77
N MET A 78 -14.10 14.11 -7.48
CA MET A 78 -14.76 14.87 -6.41
C MET A 78 -14.11 16.25 -6.20
N THR A 79 -12.78 16.36 -6.33
CA THR A 79 -12.09 17.65 -6.25
C THR A 79 -12.34 18.52 -7.47
N ALA A 80 -12.46 17.93 -8.66
CA ALA A 80 -12.86 18.64 -9.87
C ALA A 80 -14.31 19.18 -9.82
N ALA A 81 -15.26 18.40 -9.27
CA ALA A 81 -16.67 18.81 -9.14
C ALA A 81 -16.90 19.92 -8.10
N ARG A 82 -15.91 20.20 -7.24
CA ARG A 82 -15.96 21.24 -6.20
C ARG A 82 -15.38 22.58 -6.66
N ARG A 83 -14.81 22.65 -7.86
CA ARG A 83 -14.30 23.87 -8.49
C ARG A 83 -15.26 24.39 -9.54
#